data_AF-A0A523YIK0-F1
#
_entry.id   AF-A0A523YIK0-F1
#
_cell.length_a   1.000
_cell.length_b   1.000
_cell.length_c   1.000
_cell.angle_alpha   90.00
_cell.angle_beta   90.00
_cell.angle_gamma   90.00
#
_symmetry.space_group_name_H-M   'P 1'
#
loop_
_entity.id
_entity.type
_entity.pdbx_description
1 polymer ?
#
loop_
_entity_poly.entity_id
_entity_poly.type
_entity_poly.pdbx_seq_one_letter_code
_entity_poly.pdbx_strand_id
1 'polypeptide(L)'
;MGKGEITVLRLGHRPQRDKRITTHVALVARAFGANSIQISEKDAELEKTIRDVVDRFGGDFSIETGVSWKKVIRQWEGPVIHLTMYGERLEDVLGNIEKGDVLVVVGAEKVPGEIFKLADYNVSVGNQPHSEVAALALFLDRFTEAKWAGQRFEGKRIILPSRKGKTVIDIDEGYLDREDCLKVLREAGCEQDVIKHSEVVTKLAVKMAEACEADQDLVRTASMLHDIGRSVTHGPEHGYQGGRILRKMGFPESIASIVERHVGGGLGAQELKGLGLPAKDLVPVTLEEKIVCLADKLVDDNQKVRLEIEIQKLMEKGLEKATQRVKELHRELTKICCIDPEELDL
;
A
#
# COMPACT_ATOMS: atom_id res chain seq x y z
N MET A 1 15.94 8.98 -10.80
CA MET A 1 17.07 8.54 -9.96
C MET A 1 16.75 7.13 -9.49
N GLY A 2 17.58 6.16 -9.87
CA GLY A 2 17.34 4.74 -9.60
C GLY A 2 17.22 4.48 -8.10
N LYS A 3 16.28 3.61 -7.73
CA LYS A 3 16.09 3.14 -6.36
C LYS A 3 17.24 2.17 -6.08
N GLY A 4 18.30 2.63 -5.41
CA GLY A 4 19.44 1.79 -5.07
C GLY A 4 19.01 0.62 -4.18
N GLU A 5 19.58 -0.55 -4.43
CA GLU A 5 19.29 -1.78 -3.70
C GLU A 5 19.98 -1.78 -2.34
N ILE A 6 19.24 -2.06 -1.27
CA ILE A 6 19.80 -2.17 0.07
C ILE A 6 19.83 -3.66 0.44
N THR A 7 21.03 -4.21 0.59
CA THR A 7 21.26 -5.59 1.06
C THR A 7 21.80 -5.58 2.47
N VAL A 8 21.25 -6.41 3.36
CA VAL A 8 21.77 -6.59 4.72
C VAL A 8 22.59 -7.87 4.79
N LEU A 9 23.82 -7.81 5.31
CA LEU A 9 24.65 -8.98 5.59
C LEU A 9 24.70 -9.22 7.10
N ARG A 10 24.08 -10.30 7.56
CA ARG A 10 24.10 -10.71 8.97
C ARG A 10 25.22 -11.73 9.21
N LEU A 11 26.19 -11.35 10.05
CA LEU A 11 27.31 -12.20 10.46
C LEU A 11 27.14 -12.83 11.84
N GLY A 12 27.62 -14.06 12.03
CA GLY A 12 27.68 -14.71 13.35
C GLY A 12 26.38 -15.37 13.79
N HIS A 13 25.56 -15.79 12.82
CA HIS A 13 24.39 -16.67 12.90
C HIS A 13 24.59 -17.86 13.83
N ARG A 14 23.96 -17.98 15.01
CA ARG A 14 23.92 -19.27 15.72
C ARG A 14 22.50 -19.82 15.72
N PRO A 15 22.18 -20.78 14.83
CA PRO A 15 20.82 -21.31 14.70
C PRO A 15 20.18 -21.83 15.99
N GLN A 16 20.95 -22.21 17.01
CA GLN A 16 20.38 -22.70 18.28
C GLN A 16 20.18 -21.61 19.35
N ARG A 17 20.75 -20.41 19.16
CA ARG A 17 20.72 -19.33 20.17
C ARG A 17 20.07 -18.06 19.65
N ASP A 18 20.36 -17.69 18.41
CA ASP A 18 20.10 -16.35 17.90
C ASP A 18 18.84 -16.28 17.01
N LYS A 19 18.06 -17.38 16.88
CA LYS A 19 16.89 -17.47 15.97
C LYS A 19 16.00 -16.24 16.02
N ARG A 20 15.54 -15.87 17.22
CA ARG A 20 14.61 -14.75 17.40
C ARG A 20 15.22 -13.41 16.96
N ILE A 21 16.48 -13.15 17.34
CA ILE A 21 17.14 -11.88 17.03
C ILE A 21 17.43 -11.80 15.53
N THR A 22 17.94 -12.86 14.91
CA THR A 22 18.17 -12.89 13.47
C THR A 22 16.87 -12.76 12.68
N THR A 23 15.76 -13.39 13.13
CA THR A 23 14.43 -13.13 12.57
C THR A 23 14.05 -11.66 12.70
N HIS A 24 14.26 -11.02 13.85
CA HIS A 24 13.98 -9.59 14.02
C HIS A 24 14.83 -8.71 13.10
N VAL A 25 16.12 -9.03 12.91
CA VAL A 25 16.99 -8.32 11.96
C VAL A 25 16.42 -8.43 10.54
N ALA A 26 16.03 -9.63 10.11
CA ALA A 26 15.43 -9.83 8.78
C ALA A 26 14.09 -9.10 8.62
N LEU A 27 13.22 -9.12 9.63
CA LEU A 27 11.94 -8.43 9.60
C LEU A 27 12.09 -6.91 9.64
N VAL A 28 13.08 -6.38 10.39
CA VAL A 28 13.42 -4.95 10.37
C VAL A 28 14.00 -4.56 9.01
N ALA A 29 14.92 -5.36 8.45
CA ALA A 29 15.44 -5.12 7.10
C ALA A 29 14.29 -4.97 6.09
N ARG A 30 13.37 -5.94 6.04
CA ARG A 30 12.17 -5.89 5.19
C ARG A 30 11.32 -4.66 5.46
N ALA A 31 10.94 -4.41 6.71
CA ALA A 31 10.01 -3.35 7.07
C ALA A 31 10.58 -1.95 6.85
N PHE A 32 11.91 -1.79 6.95
CA PHE A 32 12.61 -0.52 6.82
C PHE A 32 13.19 -0.28 5.41
N GLY A 33 12.76 -1.08 4.43
CA GLY A 33 13.01 -0.82 3.02
C GLY A 33 14.25 -1.47 2.41
N ALA A 34 14.88 -2.43 3.10
CA ALA A 34 15.88 -3.28 2.47
C ALA A 34 15.23 -4.24 1.46
N ASN A 35 15.98 -4.62 0.43
CA ASN A 35 15.55 -5.51 -0.64
C ASN A 35 15.88 -6.98 -0.32
N SER A 36 16.99 -7.21 0.37
CA SER A 36 17.42 -8.57 0.69
C SER A 36 18.20 -8.64 2.00
N ILE A 37 18.25 -9.84 2.56
CA ILE A 37 19.16 -10.18 3.65
C ILE A 37 19.92 -11.47 3.35
N GLN A 38 21.23 -11.42 3.52
CA GLN A 38 22.13 -12.55 3.40
C GLN A 38 22.70 -12.89 4.78
N ILE A 39 22.76 -14.17 5.11
CA ILE A 39 23.19 -14.64 6.44
C ILE A 39 24.30 -15.66 6.26
N SER A 40 25.42 -15.47 6.98
CA SER A 40 26.62 -16.30 6.78
C SER A 40 26.41 -17.78 7.11
N GLU A 41 25.58 -18.08 8.09
CA GLU A 41 25.30 -19.44 8.54
C GLU A 41 23.97 -19.95 7.99
N LYS A 42 23.92 -21.24 7.60
CA LYS A 42 22.73 -21.86 7.01
C LYS A 42 21.62 -22.03 8.06
N ASP A 43 20.41 -21.63 7.72
CA ASP A 43 19.22 -21.80 8.55
C ASP A 43 17.94 -21.85 7.69
N ALA A 44 17.50 -23.05 7.33
CA ALA A 44 16.33 -23.25 6.46
C ALA A 44 15.00 -22.84 7.12
N GLU A 45 14.89 -22.98 8.44
CA GLU A 45 13.68 -22.59 9.18
C GLU A 45 13.51 -21.07 9.19
N LEU A 46 14.62 -20.34 9.32
CA LEU A 46 14.62 -18.89 9.19
C LEU A 46 14.20 -18.45 7.79
N GLU A 47 14.76 -19.07 6.74
CA GLU A 47 14.34 -18.78 5.35
C GLU A 47 12.84 -18.98 5.16
N LYS A 48 12.30 -20.11 5.62
CA LYS A 48 10.86 -20.40 5.56
C LYS A 48 10.05 -19.35 6.29
N THR A 49 10.42 -19.02 7.53
CA THR A 49 9.71 -18.03 8.34
C THR A 49 9.60 -16.67 7.65
N ILE A 50 10.68 -16.21 7.01
CA ILE A 50 10.69 -14.92 6.32
C ILE A 50 9.90 -14.98 5.01
N ARG A 51 10.02 -16.06 4.23
CA ARG A 51 9.21 -16.27 3.02
C ARG A 51 7.71 -16.31 3.33
N ASP A 52 7.30 -16.96 4.42
CA ASP A 52 5.90 -17.00 4.88
C ASP A 52 5.37 -15.62 5.31
N VAL A 53 6.25 -14.72 5.78
CA VAL A 53 5.87 -13.32 6.07
C VAL A 53 5.71 -12.54 4.77
N VAL A 54 6.62 -12.72 3.81
CA VAL A 54 6.55 -12.05 2.50
C VAL A 54 5.31 -12.50 1.72
N ASP A 55 4.96 -13.79 1.69
CA ASP A 55 3.74 -14.28 1.01
C ASP A 55 2.46 -13.69 1.60
N ARG A 56 2.36 -13.62 2.95
CA ARG A 56 1.17 -13.10 3.62
C ARG A 56 1.07 -11.58 3.58
N PHE A 57 2.16 -10.89 3.88
CA PHE A 57 2.17 -9.44 4.06
C PHE A 57 2.73 -8.68 2.85
N GLY A 58 3.10 -9.36 1.76
CA GLY A 58 3.52 -8.76 0.49
C GLY A 58 4.99 -8.35 0.41
N GLY A 59 5.35 -7.78 -0.75
CA GLY A 59 6.70 -7.30 -1.08
C GLY A 59 7.58 -8.32 -1.78
N ASP A 60 8.75 -7.86 -2.22
CA ASP A 60 9.75 -8.61 -3.00
C ASP A 60 11.02 -8.93 -2.18
N PHE A 61 10.92 -8.85 -0.85
CA PHE A 61 12.05 -9.07 0.05
C PHE A 61 12.58 -10.50 -0.01
N SER A 62 13.88 -10.66 -0.25
CA SER A 62 14.52 -11.97 -0.37
C SER A 62 15.45 -12.29 0.80
N ILE A 63 15.60 -13.59 1.08
CA ILE A 63 16.50 -14.11 2.12
C ILE A 63 17.33 -15.27 1.57
N GLU A 64 18.63 -15.21 1.85
CA GLU A 64 19.58 -16.29 1.58
C GLU A 64 20.43 -16.59 2.82
N THR A 65 20.52 -17.87 3.21
CA THR A 65 21.35 -18.30 4.34
C THR A 65 22.47 -19.24 3.89
N GLY A 66 23.58 -19.24 4.62
CA GLY A 66 24.76 -20.04 4.33
C GLY A 66 25.73 -19.39 3.33
N VAL A 67 25.68 -18.06 3.18
CA VAL A 67 26.53 -17.34 2.24
C VAL A 67 27.96 -17.19 2.77
N SER A 68 28.95 -17.20 1.87
CA SER A 68 30.31 -16.84 2.24
C SER A 68 30.43 -15.32 2.34
N TRP A 69 30.33 -14.76 3.56
CA TRP A 69 30.41 -13.31 3.78
C TRP A 69 31.63 -12.63 3.14
N LYS A 70 32.79 -13.31 3.09
CA LYS A 70 34.00 -12.79 2.42
C LYS A 70 33.82 -12.61 0.92
N LYS A 71 33.06 -13.51 0.29
CA LYS A 71 32.77 -13.43 -1.15
C LYS A 71 31.78 -12.31 -1.41
N VAL A 72 30.72 -12.24 -0.61
CA VAL A 72 29.70 -11.19 -0.68
C VAL A 72 30.34 -9.81 -0.65
N ILE A 73 31.16 -9.52 0.37
CA ILE A 73 31.82 -8.21 0.50
C ILE A 73 32.76 -7.92 -0.67
N ARG A 74 33.56 -8.90 -1.12
CA ARG A 74 34.53 -8.68 -2.22
C ARG A 74 33.91 -8.51 -3.60
N GLN A 75 32.71 -9.03 -3.81
CA GLN A 75 31.99 -8.95 -5.08
C GLN A 75 31.01 -7.78 -5.11
N TRP A 76 30.84 -7.07 -3.99
CA TRP A 76 29.96 -5.92 -3.92
C TRP A 76 30.59 -4.71 -4.60
N GLU A 77 29.86 -4.05 -5.50
CA GLU A 77 30.36 -2.91 -6.28
C GLU A 77 30.00 -1.53 -5.68
N GLY A 78 29.18 -1.50 -4.63
CA GLY A 78 28.78 -0.27 -3.94
C GLY A 78 29.38 -0.12 -2.53
N PRO A 79 28.91 0.87 -1.74
CA PRO A 79 29.38 1.07 -0.37
C PRO A 79 29.08 -0.11 0.55
N VAL A 80 30.10 -0.55 1.29
CA VAL A 80 30.00 -1.53 2.38
C VAL A 80 30.01 -0.80 3.72
N ILE A 81 28.86 -0.82 4.40
CA ILE A 81 28.66 -0.13 5.68
C ILE A 81 28.62 -1.15 6.82
N HIS A 82 29.61 -1.13 7.70
CA HIS A 82 29.64 -1.95 8.90
C HIS A 82 29.08 -1.20 10.11
N LEU A 83 27.95 -1.67 10.64
CA LEU A 83 27.35 -1.11 11.84
C LEU A 83 28.05 -1.65 13.09
N THR A 84 28.71 -0.76 13.83
CA THR A 84 29.51 -1.09 15.00
C THR A 84 29.59 0.10 15.95
N MET A 85 29.49 -0.14 17.26
CA MET A 85 29.56 0.91 18.28
C MET A 85 30.93 1.65 18.31
N TYR A 86 31.95 1.09 17.66
CA TYR A 86 33.29 1.67 17.56
C TYR A 86 33.48 2.57 16.32
N GLY A 87 32.47 2.66 15.45
CA GLY A 87 32.54 3.42 14.21
C GLY A 87 32.40 4.94 14.40
N GLU A 88 32.49 5.66 13.28
CA GLU A 88 32.16 7.09 13.18
C GLU A 88 30.67 7.32 13.43
N ARG A 89 30.26 8.50 13.87
CA ARG A 89 28.85 8.75 14.21
C ARG A 89 28.00 8.76 12.94
N LEU A 90 26.84 8.11 13.01
CA LEU A 90 25.86 8.03 11.92
C LEU A 90 25.62 9.39 11.26
N GLU A 91 25.36 10.43 12.06
CA GLU A 91 25.03 11.77 11.58
C GLU A 91 26.16 12.42 10.78
N ASP A 92 27.41 12.10 11.11
CA ASP A 92 28.59 12.70 10.49
C ASP A 92 28.92 12.05 9.14
N VAL A 93 28.54 10.78 8.95
CA VAL A 93 28.88 9.99 7.75
C VAL A 93 27.75 9.87 6.73
N LEU A 94 26.48 10.04 7.13
CA LEU A 94 25.33 9.82 6.25
C LEU A 94 25.40 10.59 4.93
N GLY A 95 25.85 11.85 4.97
CA GLY A 95 25.97 12.69 3.77
C GLY A 95 27.07 12.26 2.81
N ASN A 96 28.01 11.44 3.27
CA ASN A 96 29.17 10.97 2.49
C ASN A 96 28.94 9.59 1.85
N ILE A 97 27.89 8.86 2.26
CA ILE A 97 27.58 7.55 1.68
C ILE A 97 26.90 7.77 0.32
N GLU A 98 27.49 7.23 -0.74
CA GLU A 98 26.93 7.34 -2.08
C GLU A 98 25.54 6.71 -2.15
N LYS A 99 24.58 7.44 -2.75
CA LYS A 99 23.22 6.95 -2.95
C LYS A 99 23.24 5.96 -4.13
N GLY A 100 23.02 4.68 -3.84
CA GLY A 100 23.06 3.58 -4.81
C GLY A 100 22.87 2.24 -4.10
N ASP A 101 23.44 1.18 -4.67
CA ASP A 101 23.37 -0.16 -4.08
C ASP A 101 24.31 -0.22 -2.87
N VAL A 102 23.78 -0.52 -1.68
CA VAL A 102 24.55 -0.56 -0.44
C VAL A 102 24.46 -1.89 0.28
N LEU A 103 25.59 -2.31 0.87
CA LEU A 103 25.67 -3.50 1.71
C LEU A 103 25.82 -3.09 3.17
N VAL A 104 24.81 -3.35 3.98
CA VAL A 104 24.82 -3.04 5.42
C VAL A 104 25.17 -4.30 6.21
N VAL A 105 26.34 -4.32 6.83
CA VAL A 105 26.85 -5.42 7.64
C VAL A 105 26.45 -5.22 9.10
N VAL A 106 25.76 -6.23 9.66
CA VAL A 106 25.40 -6.28 11.07
C VAL A 106 25.91 -7.56 11.72
N GLY A 107 26.38 -7.43 12.96
CA GLY A 107 27.04 -8.50 13.70
C GLY A 107 26.22 -9.10 14.84
N ALA A 108 26.55 -10.34 15.18
CA ALA A 108 26.19 -11.00 16.44
C ALA A 108 27.22 -10.74 17.55
N GLU A 109 27.28 -11.67 18.50
CA GLU A 109 28.33 -11.82 19.51
C GLU A 109 29.77 -11.92 18.94
N LYS A 110 29.99 -12.43 17.71
CA LYS A 110 31.33 -12.58 17.13
C LYS A 110 31.41 -12.03 15.71
N VAL A 111 31.96 -10.83 15.57
CA VAL A 111 32.30 -10.22 14.28
C VAL A 111 33.82 -10.31 14.06
N PRO A 112 34.28 -10.88 12.93
CA PRO A 112 35.71 -10.88 12.61
C PRO A 112 36.27 -9.46 12.48
N GLY A 113 37.40 -9.16 13.14
CA GLY A 113 38.04 -7.84 13.06
C GLY A 113 38.47 -7.42 11.65
N GLU A 114 38.60 -8.38 10.72
CA GLU A 114 38.85 -8.12 9.29
C GLU A 114 37.75 -7.26 8.64
N ILE A 115 36.52 -7.31 9.14
CA ILE A 115 35.40 -6.51 8.63
C ILE A 115 35.70 -5.01 8.73
N PHE A 116 36.37 -4.55 9.80
CA PHE A 116 36.73 -3.14 9.94
C PHE A 116 37.59 -2.62 8.79
N LYS A 117 38.38 -3.49 8.16
CA LYS A 117 39.27 -3.15 7.05
C LYS A 117 38.62 -3.32 5.68
N LEU A 118 37.59 -4.16 5.59
CA LEU A 118 36.89 -4.46 4.35
C LEU A 118 35.68 -3.55 4.12
N ALA A 119 35.13 -2.96 5.18
CA ALA A 119 34.06 -1.98 5.08
C ALA A 119 34.61 -0.62 4.67
N ASP A 120 33.92 0.06 3.76
CA ASP A 120 34.21 1.44 3.37
C ASP A 120 33.85 2.41 4.50
N TYR A 121 32.79 2.09 5.24
CA TYR A 121 32.34 2.88 6.38
C TYR A 121 32.14 1.99 7.60
N ASN A 122 32.76 2.36 8.72
CA ASN A 122 32.45 1.79 10.03
C ASN A 122 31.59 2.79 10.78
N VAL A 123 30.32 2.49 11.00
CA VAL A 123 29.31 3.45 11.45
C VAL A 123 28.73 3.05 12.79
N SER A 124 28.67 4.00 13.70
CA SER A 124 28.09 3.88 15.03
C SER A 124 26.72 4.55 15.09
N VAL A 125 25.74 3.81 15.58
CA VAL A 125 24.41 4.32 15.93
C VAL A 125 24.42 4.65 17.42
N GLY A 126 25.21 5.66 17.77
CA GLY A 126 25.66 5.86 19.14
C GLY A 126 26.78 4.89 19.53
N ASN A 127 27.58 5.29 20.52
CA ASN A 127 28.76 4.54 20.98
C ASN A 127 28.51 3.79 22.29
N GLN A 128 27.29 3.32 22.52
CA GLN A 128 26.92 2.48 23.66
C GLN A 128 26.57 1.07 23.18
N PRO A 129 26.88 0.02 23.97
CA PRO A 129 26.49 -1.34 23.61
C PRO A 129 24.97 -1.49 23.71
N HIS A 130 24.33 -1.88 22.60
CA HIS A 130 22.89 -2.15 22.53
C HIS A 130 22.58 -3.35 21.63
N SER A 131 21.68 -3.20 20.66
CA SER A 131 21.26 -4.25 19.72
C SER A 131 21.59 -3.92 18.26
N GLU A 132 21.95 -4.94 17.50
CA GLU A 132 22.06 -4.92 16.04
C GLU A 132 20.71 -4.62 15.34
N VAL A 133 19.59 -5.01 15.96
CA VAL A 133 18.23 -4.71 15.46
C VAL A 133 17.98 -3.20 15.53
N ALA A 134 18.32 -2.58 16.67
CA ALA A 134 18.15 -1.14 16.87
C ALA A 134 19.10 -0.33 15.96
N ALA A 135 20.36 -0.77 15.84
CA ALA A 135 21.33 -0.15 14.95
C ALA A 135 20.83 -0.17 13.49
N LEU A 136 20.36 -1.32 13.01
CA LEU A 136 19.85 -1.45 11.65
C LEU A 136 18.60 -0.59 11.42
N ALA A 137 17.64 -0.60 12.35
CA ALA A 137 16.41 0.19 12.23
C ALA A 137 16.70 1.69 12.12
N LEU A 138 17.55 2.23 13.00
CA LEU A 138 17.91 3.65 13.01
C LEU A 138 18.77 4.03 11.81
N PHE A 139 19.70 3.16 11.40
CA PHE A 139 20.48 3.39 10.18
C PHE A 139 19.55 3.48 8.95
N LEU A 140 18.69 2.49 8.74
CA LEU A 140 17.78 2.46 7.59
C LEU A 140 16.77 3.61 7.64
N ASP A 141 16.24 3.96 8.82
CA ASP A 141 15.38 5.13 9.01
C ASP A 141 16.07 6.41 8.50
N ARG A 142 17.28 6.70 8.97
CA ARG A 142 17.99 7.92 8.59
C ARG A 142 18.49 7.90 7.15
N PHE A 143 19.05 6.77 6.72
CA PHE A 143 19.59 6.60 5.37
C PHE A 143 18.52 6.71 4.28
N THR A 144 17.33 6.17 4.55
CA THR A 144 16.19 6.23 3.62
C THR A 144 15.30 7.46 3.82
N GLU A 145 15.66 8.37 4.73
CA GLU A 145 14.86 9.56 5.08
C GLU A 145 13.43 9.19 5.52
N ALA A 146 13.31 8.13 6.35
CA ALA A 146 12.09 7.58 6.91
C ALA A 146 11.04 7.14 5.87
N LYS A 147 11.45 6.84 4.63
CA LYS A 147 10.53 6.39 3.55
C LYS A 147 9.74 5.14 3.91
N TRP A 148 10.29 4.29 4.77
CA TRP A 148 9.62 3.08 5.28
C TRP A 148 8.27 3.39 5.94
N ALA A 149 8.11 4.57 6.57
CA ALA A 149 6.87 4.94 7.24
C ALA A 149 5.68 5.13 6.26
N GLY A 150 5.98 5.40 4.99
CA GLY A 150 5.00 5.45 3.90
C GLY A 150 5.04 4.23 2.98
N GLN A 151 5.91 3.26 3.25
CA GLN A 151 6.06 2.07 2.43
C GLN A 151 4.80 1.19 2.55
N ARG A 152 4.41 0.63 1.41
CA ARG A 152 3.26 -0.28 1.31
C ARG A 152 3.75 -1.62 0.83
N PHE A 153 3.08 -2.64 1.31
CA PHE A 153 3.28 -4.00 0.86
C PHE A 153 1.93 -4.51 0.35
N GLU A 154 1.90 -4.93 -0.91
CA GLU A 154 0.74 -5.54 -1.53
C GLU A 154 0.74 -7.02 -1.14
N GLY A 155 0.08 -7.33 -0.02
CA GLY A 155 -0.02 -8.67 0.54
C GLY A 155 -1.45 -9.12 0.69
N LYS A 156 -1.63 -10.42 0.90
CA LYS A 156 -2.93 -11.04 1.20
C LYS A 156 -3.45 -10.69 2.58
N ARG A 157 -2.63 -10.11 3.46
CA ARG A 157 -3.01 -9.75 4.82
C ARG A 157 -2.73 -8.29 5.10
N ILE A 158 -3.79 -7.57 5.44
CA ILE A 158 -3.76 -6.16 5.81
C ILE A 158 -4.05 -6.01 7.30
N ILE A 159 -3.27 -5.17 7.98
CA ILE A 159 -3.54 -4.76 9.36
C ILE A 159 -4.10 -3.34 9.31
N LEU A 160 -5.33 -3.16 9.76
CA LEU A 160 -5.91 -1.82 9.88
C LEU A 160 -5.44 -1.17 11.18
N PRO A 161 -4.91 0.07 11.12
CA PRO A 161 -4.65 0.85 12.32
C PRO A 161 -5.94 1.02 13.11
N SER A 162 -5.92 0.67 14.40
CA SER A 162 -7.09 0.76 15.27
C SER A 162 -6.73 1.34 16.63
N ARG A 163 -7.63 2.16 17.17
CA ARG A 163 -7.41 2.80 18.50
C ARG A 163 -7.54 1.81 19.66
N LYS A 164 -8.44 0.82 19.56
CA LYS A 164 -8.87 -0.02 20.71
C LYS A 164 -9.08 -1.50 20.36
N GLY A 165 -8.31 -2.02 19.42
CA GLY A 165 -8.47 -3.41 18.97
C GLY A 165 -7.43 -3.84 17.95
N LYS A 166 -7.60 -5.06 17.45
CA LYS A 166 -6.79 -5.63 16.37
C LYS A 166 -7.74 -6.01 15.25
N THR A 167 -7.64 -5.29 14.13
CA THR A 167 -8.41 -5.59 12.93
C THR A 167 -7.44 -6.06 11.87
N VAL A 168 -7.60 -7.33 11.47
CA VAL A 168 -6.82 -7.97 10.41
C VAL A 168 -7.80 -8.38 9.34
N ILE A 169 -7.45 -8.05 8.11
CA ILE A 169 -8.20 -8.39 6.91
C ILE A 169 -7.35 -9.35 6.11
N ASP A 170 -7.92 -10.50 5.79
CA ASP A 170 -7.35 -11.43 4.84
C ASP A 170 -8.05 -11.20 3.49
N ILE A 171 -7.28 -10.74 2.52
CA ILE A 171 -7.65 -10.58 1.13
C ILE A 171 -7.37 -11.94 0.47
N ASP A 172 -8.32 -12.87 0.57
CA ASP A 172 -8.30 -14.09 -0.22
C ASP A 172 -8.66 -13.72 -1.67
N GLU A 173 -7.83 -14.10 -2.64
CA GLU A 173 -8.00 -13.85 -4.08
C GLU A 173 -8.07 -12.38 -4.55
N GLY A 174 -7.79 -11.40 -3.69
CA GLY A 174 -7.68 -9.98 -4.07
C GLY A 174 -8.83 -9.09 -3.59
N TYR A 175 -9.86 -9.66 -2.96
CA TYR A 175 -11.12 -8.96 -2.67
C TYR A 175 -11.65 -9.17 -1.25
N LEU A 176 -12.51 -8.25 -0.81
CA LEU A 176 -13.13 -8.29 0.51
C LEU A 176 -14.53 -8.90 0.44
N ASP A 177 -14.88 -9.69 1.44
CA ASP A 177 -16.27 -10.01 1.69
C ASP A 177 -17.04 -8.80 2.27
N ARG A 178 -18.37 -8.93 2.36
CA ARG A 178 -19.22 -7.86 2.88
C ARG A 178 -18.86 -7.48 4.33
N GLU A 179 -18.57 -8.45 5.20
CA GLU A 179 -18.33 -8.16 6.62
C GLU A 179 -17.00 -7.45 6.82
N ASP A 180 -15.98 -7.80 6.05
CA ASP A 180 -14.70 -7.12 6.09
C ASP A 180 -14.78 -5.71 5.51
N CYS A 181 -15.53 -5.48 4.42
CA CYS A 181 -15.85 -4.12 3.97
C CYS A 181 -16.51 -3.28 5.08
N LEU A 182 -17.48 -3.86 5.82
CA LEU A 182 -18.14 -3.18 6.93
C LEU A 182 -17.16 -2.83 8.05
N LYS A 183 -16.22 -3.73 8.38
CA LYS A 183 -15.15 -3.43 9.36
C LYS A 183 -14.29 -2.25 8.91
N VAL A 184 -13.90 -2.21 7.63
CA VAL A 184 -13.12 -1.09 7.06
C VAL A 184 -13.86 0.23 7.23
N LEU A 185 -15.14 0.30 6.81
CA LEU A 185 -15.94 1.52 6.91
C LEU A 185 -16.13 1.97 8.37
N ARG A 186 -16.41 1.04 9.28
CA ARG A 186 -16.57 1.32 10.71
C ARG A 186 -15.28 1.86 11.33
N GLU A 187 -14.14 1.24 11.03
CA GLU A 187 -12.84 1.69 11.56
C GLU A 187 -12.42 3.03 10.95
N ALA A 188 -12.80 3.30 9.70
CA ALA A 188 -12.61 4.61 9.09
C ALA A 188 -13.48 5.71 9.73
N GLY A 189 -14.54 5.36 10.46
CA GLY A 189 -15.46 6.29 11.11
C GLY A 189 -16.63 6.72 10.24
N CYS A 190 -17.01 5.93 9.22
CA CYS A 190 -18.17 6.23 8.38
C CYS A 190 -19.49 6.11 9.18
N GLU A 191 -20.43 7.01 8.90
CA GLU A 191 -21.77 6.99 9.49
C GLU A 191 -22.63 5.84 8.93
N GLN A 192 -23.68 5.47 9.65
CA GLN A 192 -24.56 4.36 9.24
C GLN A 192 -25.25 4.61 7.91
N ASP A 193 -25.59 5.87 7.59
CA ASP A 193 -26.25 6.17 6.33
C ASP A 193 -25.31 6.06 5.13
N VAL A 194 -24.02 6.37 5.31
CA VAL A 194 -22.97 6.09 4.31
C VAL A 194 -22.84 4.59 4.07
N ILE A 195 -22.87 3.80 5.13
CA ILE A 195 -22.79 2.33 5.01
C ILE A 195 -23.98 1.79 4.23
N LYS A 196 -25.22 2.23 4.54
CA LYS A 196 -26.42 1.82 3.81
C LYS A 196 -26.34 2.20 2.34
N HIS A 197 -25.87 3.41 2.03
CA HIS A 197 -25.71 3.87 0.65
C HIS A 197 -24.76 2.97 -0.12
N SER A 198 -23.57 2.70 0.45
CA SER A 198 -22.60 1.77 -0.11
C SER A 198 -23.19 0.38 -0.39
N GLU A 199 -24.05 -0.15 0.49
CA GLU A 199 -24.70 -1.46 0.27
C GLU A 199 -25.65 -1.44 -0.93
N VAL A 200 -26.44 -0.38 -1.10
CA VAL A 200 -27.38 -0.25 -2.23
C VAL A 200 -26.61 -0.07 -3.54
N VAL A 201 -25.61 0.82 -3.57
CA VAL A 201 -24.72 1.02 -4.73
C VAL A 201 -24.06 -0.30 -5.11
N THR A 202 -23.58 -1.07 -4.13
CA THR A 202 -22.92 -2.36 -4.38
C THR A 202 -23.82 -3.38 -5.05
N LYS A 203 -25.10 -3.48 -4.64
CA LYS A 203 -26.06 -4.40 -5.27
C LYS A 203 -26.23 -4.10 -6.76
N LEU A 204 -26.39 -2.83 -7.10
CA LEU A 204 -26.53 -2.40 -8.49
C LEU A 204 -25.22 -2.58 -9.26
N ALA A 205 -24.09 -2.19 -8.66
CA ALA A 205 -22.77 -2.28 -9.30
C ALA A 205 -22.39 -3.72 -9.64
N VAL A 206 -22.68 -4.69 -8.77
CA VAL A 206 -22.39 -6.11 -9.04
C VAL A 206 -23.25 -6.64 -10.18
N LYS A 207 -24.55 -6.28 -10.24
CA LYS A 207 -25.42 -6.65 -11.37
C LYS A 207 -24.94 -6.04 -12.70
N MET A 208 -24.46 -4.80 -12.65
CA MET A 208 -23.81 -4.18 -13.81
C MET A 208 -22.55 -4.97 -14.18
N ALA A 209 -21.68 -5.28 -13.23
CA ALA A 209 -20.46 -6.06 -13.49
C ALA A 209 -20.74 -7.42 -14.12
N GLU A 210 -21.78 -8.13 -13.66
CA GLU A 210 -22.26 -9.37 -14.28
C GLU A 210 -22.66 -9.16 -15.74
N ALA A 211 -23.46 -8.12 -16.03
CA ALA A 211 -23.92 -7.82 -17.39
C ALA A 211 -22.78 -7.37 -18.33
N CYS A 212 -21.76 -6.69 -17.80
CA CYS A 212 -20.62 -6.20 -18.58
C CYS A 212 -19.44 -7.20 -18.63
N GLU A 213 -19.57 -8.40 -18.06
CA GLU A 213 -18.49 -9.38 -17.89
C GLU A 213 -17.23 -8.79 -17.22
N ALA A 214 -17.43 -7.90 -16.22
CA ALA A 214 -16.36 -7.28 -15.45
C ALA A 214 -15.99 -8.09 -14.19
N ASP A 215 -14.89 -7.72 -13.54
CA ASP A 215 -14.50 -8.34 -12.27
C ASP A 215 -15.48 -7.98 -11.14
N GLN A 216 -16.37 -8.92 -10.81
CA GLN A 216 -17.45 -8.72 -9.84
C GLN A 216 -16.93 -8.53 -8.41
N ASP A 217 -15.82 -9.17 -8.05
CA ASP A 217 -15.28 -9.12 -6.70
C ASP A 217 -14.52 -7.81 -6.45
N LEU A 218 -13.81 -7.31 -7.48
CA LEU A 218 -13.23 -5.97 -7.51
C LEU A 218 -14.33 -4.91 -7.40
N VAL A 219 -15.36 -5.02 -8.24
CA VAL A 219 -16.48 -4.07 -8.23
C VAL A 219 -17.18 -4.08 -6.87
N ARG A 220 -17.49 -5.25 -6.30
CA ARG A 220 -18.14 -5.37 -4.99
C ARG A 220 -17.33 -4.70 -3.89
N THR A 221 -16.03 -4.96 -3.86
CA THR A 221 -15.14 -4.39 -2.85
C THR A 221 -15.04 -2.88 -2.99
N ALA A 222 -14.80 -2.40 -4.21
CA ALA A 222 -14.62 -0.98 -4.48
C ALA A 222 -15.93 -0.19 -4.31
N SER A 223 -17.09 -0.74 -4.70
CA SER A 223 -18.39 -0.11 -4.49
C SER A 223 -18.77 -0.06 -3.01
N MET A 224 -18.44 -1.08 -2.21
CA MET A 224 -18.67 -1.01 -0.76
C MET A 224 -17.84 0.11 -0.12
N LEU A 225 -16.63 0.34 -0.61
CA LEU A 225 -15.68 1.29 -0.02
C LEU A 225 -15.66 2.66 -0.72
N HIS A 226 -16.46 2.89 -1.77
CA HIS A 226 -16.36 4.10 -2.62
C HIS A 226 -16.49 5.41 -1.83
N ASP A 227 -17.36 5.41 -0.83
CA ASP A 227 -17.65 6.59 -0.02
C ASP A 227 -16.85 6.64 1.30
N ILE A 228 -15.80 5.82 1.46
CA ILE A 228 -14.98 5.81 2.69
C ILE A 228 -14.38 7.18 3.04
N GLY A 229 -14.13 8.03 2.03
CA GLY A 229 -13.68 9.41 2.24
C GLY A 229 -14.68 10.31 2.97
N ARG A 230 -15.94 9.89 3.09
CA ARG A 230 -16.99 10.59 3.86
C ARG A 230 -16.69 10.66 5.35
N SER A 231 -15.80 9.80 5.86
CA SER A 231 -15.33 9.91 7.25
C SER A 231 -14.43 11.11 7.51
N VAL A 232 -13.99 11.81 6.46
CA VAL A 232 -13.11 12.98 6.55
C VAL A 232 -13.78 14.25 6.03
N THR A 233 -14.56 14.17 4.95
CA THR A 233 -15.20 15.35 4.33
C THR A 233 -16.58 15.01 3.77
N HIS A 234 -17.43 16.03 3.58
CA HIS A 234 -18.72 15.90 2.92
C HIS A 234 -18.75 16.57 1.53
N GLY A 235 -17.62 17.11 1.06
CA GLY A 235 -17.49 17.67 -0.27
C GLY A 235 -17.17 16.64 -1.37
N PRO A 236 -17.10 17.06 -2.65
CA PRO A 236 -16.74 16.18 -3.77
C PRO A 236 -15.32 15.60 -3.67
N GLU A 237 -14.44 16.18 -2.86
CA GLU A 237 -13.10 15.69 -2.60
C GLU A 237 -13.05 14.39 -1.77
N HIS A 238 -14.19 13.88 -1.29
CA HIS A 238 -14.26 12.59 -0.59
C HIS A 238 -13.73 11.43 -1.44
N GLY A 239 -13.94 11.41 -2.77
CA GLY A 239 -13.35 10.37 -3.63
C GLY A 239 -11.83 10.34 -3.52
N TYR A 240 -11.18 11.50 -3.69
CA TYR A 240 -9.73 11.63 -3.53
C TYR A 240 -9.25 11.26 -2.12
N GLN A 241 -9.95 11.69 -1.07
CA GLN A 241 -9.60 11.29 0.29
C GLN A 241 -9.79 9.78 0.51
N GLY A 242 -10.84 9.17 -0.05
CA GLY A 242 -11.11 7.75 0.02
C GLY A 242 -9.98 6.92 -0.57
N GLY A 243 -9.55 7.28 -1.78
CA GLY A 243 -8.38 6.67 -2.42
C GLY A 243 -7.11 6.81 -1.57
N ARG A 244 -6.90 7.95 -0.88
CA ARG A 244 -5.77 8.13 0.05
C ARG A 244 -5.89 7.29 1.31
N ILE A 245 -7.08 7.15 1.87
CA ILE A 245 -7.35 6.35 3.07
C ILE A 245 -7.04 4.88 2.79
N LEU A 246 -7.61 4.32 1.72
CA LEU A 246 -7.42 2.92 1.34
C LEU A 246 -5.96 2.61 1.08
N ARG A 247 -5.28 3.47 0.34
CA ARG A 247 -3.83 3.41 0.12
C ARG A 247 -3.02 3.41 1.42
N LYS A 248 -3.37 4.25 2.39
CA LYS A 248 -2.71 4.27 3.72
C LYS A 248 -3.00 3.01 4.54
N MET A 249 -4.17 2.42 4.35
CA MET A 249 -4.54 1.14 4.95
C MET A 249 -3.87 -0.06 4.26
N GLY A 250 -3.18 0.14 3.13
CA GLY A 250 -2.48 -0.93 2.41
C GLY A 250 -3.33 -1.66 1.37
N PHE A 251 -4.50 -1.12 1.01
CA PHE A 251 -5.31 -1.69 -0.07
C PHE A 251 -4.62 -1.58 -1.43
N PRO A 252 -4.82 -2.56 -2.33
CA PRO A 252 -4.35 -2.53 -3.71
C PRO A 252 -4.77 -1.26 -4.46
N GLU A 253 -3.92 -0.83 -5.40
CA GLU A 253 -4.21 0.34 -6.24
C GLU A 253 -5.45 0.13 -7.11
N SER A 254 -5.76 -1.11 -7.50
CA SER A 254 -6.98 -1.46 -8.25
C SER A 254 -8.27 -1.06 -7.52
N ILE A 255 -8.31 -1.17 -6.20
CA ILE A 255 -9.47 -0.75 -5.39
C ILE A 255 -9.40 0.76 -5.14
N ALA A 256 -8.23 1.27 -4.74
CA ALA A 256 -8.07 2.68 -4.38
C ALA A 256 -8.32 3.64 -5.55
N SER A 257 -7.96 3.26 -6.79
CA SER A 257 -8.18 4.09 -7.97
C SER A 257 -9.67 4.20 -8.33
N ILE A 258 -10.44 3.12 -8.18
CA ILE A 258 -11.90 3.12 -8.38
C ILE A 258 -12.55 4.10 -7.41
N VAL A 259 -12.22 3.97 -6.12
CA VAL A 259 -12.71 4.89 -5.07
C VAL A 259 -12.28 6.33 -5.35
N GLU A 260 -11.08 6.56 -5.87
CA GLU A 260 -10.60 7.92 -6.18
C GLU A 260 -11.34 8.58 -7.36
N ARG A 261 -11.88 7.79 -8.30
CA ARG A 261 -12.42 8.26 -9.59
C ARG A 261 -13.95 8.23 -9.69
N HIS A 262 -14.65 7.75 -8.66
CA HIS A 262 -16.10 7.51 -8.75
C HIS A 262 -16.97 8.80 -8.76
N VAL A 263 -16.46 9.92 -8.26
CA VAL A 263 -17.29 11.12 -8.01
C VAL A 263 -17.70 11.79 -9.33
N GLY A 264 -19.01 11.82 -9.61
CA GLY A 264 -19.61 12.70 -10.62
C GLY A 264 -19.14 12.48 -12.07
N GLY A 265 -18.92 11.22 -12.46
CA GLY A 265 -18.30 10.90 -13.77
C GLY A 265 -16.79 11.10 -13.79
N GLY A 266 -16.18 11.29 -12.62
CA GLY A 266 -14.80 11.73 -12.44
C GLY A 266 -14.65 13.22 -12.22
N LEU A 267 -13.48 13.63 -11.75
CA LEU A 267 -13.10 15.04 -11.54
C LEU A 267 -11.93 15.42 -12.45
N GLY A 268 -12.07 16.48 -13.23
CA GLY A 268 -11.01 17.00 -14.08
C GLY A 268 -9.97 17.81 -13.30
N ALA A 269 -8.80 18.01 -13.88
CA ALA A 269 -7.67 18.69 -13.25
C ALA A 269 -8.01 20.12 -12.76
N GLN A 270 -8.86 20.86 -13.49
CA GLN A 270 -9.30 22.20 -13.09
C GLN A 270 -10.29 22.16 -11.91
N GLU A 271 -11.18 21.17 -11.87
CA GLU A 271 -12.12 20.97 -10.77
C GLU A 271 -11.33 20.65 -9.50
N LEU A 272 -10.37 19.73 -9.58
CA LEU A 272 -9.49 19.36 -8.47
C LEU A 272 -8.63 20.53 -8.00
N LYS A 273 -8.08 21.32 -8.92
CA LYS A 273 -7.36 22.54 -8.57
C LYS A 273 -8.25 23.51 -7.79
N GLY A 274 -9.51 23.67 -8.20
CA GLY A 274 -10.51 24.48 -7.49
C GLY A 274 -10.81 23.98 -6.07
N LEU A 275 -10.66 22.68 -5.82
CA LEU A 275 -10.79 22.04 -4.51
C LEU A 275 -9.49 22.05 -3.69
N GLY A 276 -8.42 22.70 -4.17
CA GLY A 276 -7.11 22.71 -3.51
C GLY A 276 -6.37 21.37 -3.58
N LEU A 277 -6.75 20.49 -4.51
CA LEU A 277 -6.14 19.19 -4.74
C LEU A 277 -5.15 19.22 -5.92
N PRO A 278 -4.26 18.21 -6.05
CA PRO A 278 -3.36 18.12 -7.18
C PRO A 278 -4.12 18.15 -8.52
N ALA A 279 -3.67 19.00 -9.44
CA ALA A 279 -4.27 19.17 -10.75
C ALA A 279 -3.94 17.99 -11.68
N LYS A 280 -4.64 16.86 -11.48
CA LYS A 280 -4.50 15.61 -12.25
C LYS A 280 -5.89 15.08 -12.54
N ASP A 281 -6.21 14.73 -13.78
CA ASP A 281 -7.52 14.16 -14.10
C ASP A 281 -7.77 12.84 -13.35
N LEU A 282 -8.92 12.77 -12.67
CA LEU A 282 -9.44 11.62 -11.96
C LEU A 282 -10.76 11.19 -12.59
N VAL A 283 -10.71 10.86 -13.89
CA VAL A 283 -11.85 10.31 -14.63
C VAL A 283 -11.76 8.77 -14.70
N PRO A 284 -12.90 8.04 -14.66
CA PRO A 284 -12.91 6.60 -14.82
C PRO A 284 -12.26 6.15 -16.14
N VAL A 285 -11.37 5.15 -16.05
CA VAL A 285 -10.64 4.60 -17.20
C VAL A 285 -11.02 3.14 -17.41
N THR A 286 -10.92 2.30 -16.37
CA THR A 286 -11.24 0.87 -16.47
C THR A 286 -12.75 0.62 -16.49
N LEU A 287 -13.16 -0.58 -16.89
CA LEU A 287 -14.57 -0.96 -16.90
C LEU A 287 -15.16 -0.93 -15.49
N GLU A 288 -14.43 -1.41 -14.50
CA GLU A 288 -14.83 -1.44 -13.08
C GLU A 288 -14.96 -0.03 -12.50
N GLU A 289 -14.03 0.87 -12.84
CA GLU A 289 -14.11 2.28 -12.47
C GLU A 289 -15.38 2.94 -13.01
N LYS A 290 -15.72 2.63 -14.27
CA LYS A 290 -16.91 3.13 -14.95
C LYS A 290 -18.19 2.61 -14.30
N ILE A 291 -18.24 1.30 -14.01
CA ILE A 291 -19.38 0.65 -13.36
C ILE A 291 -19.67 1.29 -12.01
N VAL A 292 -18.67 1.39 -11.12
CA VAL A 292 -18.87 1.95 -9.78
C VAL A 292 -19.27 3.42 -9.85
N CYS A 293 -18.65 4.19 -10.75
CA CYS A 293 -18.98 5.60 -10.95
C CYS A 293 -20.43 5.80 -11.40
N LEU A 294 -20.92 4.99 -12.35
CA LEU A 294 -22.31 5.10 -12.82
C LEU A 294 -23.30 4.54 -11.77
N ALA A 295 -23.00 3.42 -11.12
CA ALA A 295 -23.87 2.85 -10.09
C ALA A 295 -24.14 3.84 -8.94
N ASP A 296 -23.12 4.57 -8.49
CA ASP A 296 -23.27 5.65 -7.50
C ASP A 296 -24.11 6.85 -8.01
N LYS A 297 -24.22 7.05 -9.33
CA LYS A 297 -25.13 8.04 -9.91
C LYS A 297 -26.53 7.50 -10.17
N LEU A 298 -26.76 6.19 -10.04
CA LEU A 298 -28.09 5.60 -10.18
C LEU A 298 -28.72 5.28 -8.84
N VAL A 299 -28.08 5.68 -7.73
CA VAL A 299 -28.59 5.52 -6.37
C VAL A 299 -28.60 6.88 -5.67
N ASP A 300 -29.75 7.27 -5.15
CA ASP A 300 -29.91 8.44 -4.28
C ASP A 300 -30.89 8.10 -3.15
N ASP A 301 -30.65 8.64 -1.96
CA ASP A 301 -31.38 8.31 -0.73
C ASP A 301 -31.63 6.80 -0.54
N ASN A 302 -30.59 5.99 -0.80
CA ASN A 302 -30.63 4.53 -0.72
C ASN A 302 -31.65 3.84 -1.66
N GLN A 303 -32.06 4.51 -2.74
CA GLN A 303 -33.00 3.99 -3.74
C GLN A 303 -32.46 4.18 -5.14
N LYS A 304 -32.83 3.26 -6.05
CA LYS A 304 -32.50 3.45 -7.47
C LYS A 304 -33.28 4.63 -8.03
N VAL A 305 -32.58 5.51 -8.72
CA VAL A 305 -33.16 6.66 -9.42
C VAL A 305 -32.89 6.57 -10.92
N ARG A 306 -33.71 7.27 -11.70
CA ARG A 306 -33.47 7.41 -13.14
C ARG A 306 -32.35 8.39 -13.40
N LEU A 307 -31.57 8.15 -14.46
CA LEU A 307 -30.43 9.00 -14.78
C LEU A 307 -30.84 10.44 -15.07
N GLU A 308 -32.02 10.66 -15.66
CA GLU A 308 -32.49 12.02 -15.96
C GLU A 308 -32.64 12.88 -14.70
N ILE A 309 -33.00 12.27 -13.56
CA ILE A 309 -33.15 12.97 -12.28
C ILE A 309 -31.79 13.47 -11.80
N GLU A 310 -30.76 12.62 -11.85
CA GLU A 310 -29.40 13.03 -11.47
C GLU A 310 -28.79 14.04 -12.44
N ILE A 311 -29.03 13.88 -13.74
CA ILE A 311 -28.65 14.87 -14.75
C ILE A 311 -29.25 16.24 -14.42
N GLN A 312 -30.53 16.28 -14.05
CA GLN A 312 -31.19 17.53 -13.69
C GLN A 312 -30.53 18.17 -12.45
N LYS A 313 -30.26 17.39 -11.39
CA LYS A 313 -29.57 17.88 -10.18
C LYS A 313 -28.17 18.44 -10.48
N LEU A 314 -27.40 17.79 -11.35
CA LEU A 314 -26.08 18.26 -11.74
C LEU A 314 -26.16 19.57 -12.52
N MET A 315 -27.13 19.70 -13.43
CA MET A 315 -27.37 20.94 -14.17
C MET A 315 -27.81 22.10 -13.26
N GLU A 316 -28.69 21.84 -12.28
CA GLU A 316 -29.11 22.83 -11.28
C GLU A 316 -27.94 23.33 -10.42
N LYS A 317 -26.94 22.47 -10.18
CA LYS A 317 -25.68 22.82 -9.50
C LYS A 317 -24.65 23.49 -10.42
N GLY A 318 -24.95 23.69 -11.70
CA GLY A 318 -24.04 24.29 -12.69
C GLY A 318 -22.87 23.37 -13.10
N LEU A 319 -22.99 22.05 -12.90
CA LEU A 319 -21.92 21.08 -13.16
C LEU A 319 -22.01 20.48 -14.57
N GLU A 320 -22.03 21.34 -15.60
CA GLU A 320 -22.24 20.93 -17.00
C GLU A 320 -21.24 19.87 -17.49
N LYS A 321 -19.97 19.98 -17.09
CA LYS A 321 -18.92 19.01 -17.45
C LYS A 321 -19.18 17.63 -16.82
N ALA A 322 -19.58 17.59 -15.56
CA ALA A 322 -19.93 16.35 -14.89
C ALA A 322 -21.16 15.70 -15.55
N THR A 323 -22.18 16.51 -15.87
CA THR A 323 -23.36 16.05 -16.61
C THR A 323 -22.98 15.39 -17.94
N GLN A 324 -22.07 16.01 -18.70
CA GLN A 324 -21.64 15.44 -19.98
C GLN A 324 -20.88 14.12 -19.79
N ARG A 325 -19.96 14.05 -18.82
CA ARG A 325 -19.23 12.82 -18.49
C ARG A 325 -20.17 11.69 -18.09
N VAL A 326 -21.15 11.97 -17.24
CA VAL A 326 -22.14 10.97 -16.78
C VAL A 326 -23.00 10.45 -17.95
N LYS A 327 -23.43 11.33 -18.86
CA LYS A 327 -24.18 10.92 -20.07
C LYS A 327 -23.34 10.04 -21.00
N GLU A 328 -22.07 10.39 -21.18
CA GLU A 328 -21.14 9.60 -21.99
C GLU A 328 -20.88 8.23 -21.36
N LEU A 329 -20.68 8.21 -20.04
CA LEU A 329 -20.47 7.00 -19.25
C LEU A 329 -21.65 6.02 -19.35
N HIS A 330 -22.89 6.52 -19.20
CA HIS A 330 -24.10 5.70 -19.37
C HIS A 330 -24.22 5.11 -20.77
N ARG A 331 -23.98 5.92 -21.81
CA ARG A 331 -23.98 5.44 -23.20
C ARG A 331 -22.91 4.40 -23.49
N GLU A 332 -21.72 4.58 -22.90
CA GLU A 332 -20.63 3.63 -23.05
C GLU A 332 -20.98 2.29 -22.39
N LEU A 333 -21.42 2.31 -21.13
CA LEU A 333 -21.79 1.10 -20.40
C LEU A 333 -22.99 0.41 -21.04
N THR A 334 -24.01 1.12 -21.50
CA THR A 334 -25.14 0.51 -22.23
C THR A 334 -24.67 -0.30 -23.44
N LYS A 335 -23.65 0.18 -24.16
CA LYS A 335 -23.07 -0.55 -25.29
C LYS A 335 -22.26 -1.77 -24.87
N ILE A 336 -21.46 -1.63 -23.81
CA ILE A 336 -20.59 -2.72 -23.32
C ILE A 336 -21.44 -3.84 -22.72
N CYS A 337 -22.39 -3.50 -21.87
CA CYS A 337 -23.18 -4.47 -21.10
C CYS A 337 -24.36 -5.03 -21.91
N CYS A 338 -24.60 -4.51 -23.12
CA CYS A 338 -25.70 -4.92 -24.01
C CYS A 338 -27.11 -4.84 -23.36
N ILE A 339 -27.23 -4.05 -22.29
CA ILE A 339 -28.44 -3.75 -21.55
C ILE A 339 -28.32 -2.32 -21.01
N ASP A 340 -29.42 -1.60 -20.91
CA ASP A 340 -29.41 -0.30 -20.21
C ASP A 340 -29.20 -0.54 -18.71
N PRO A 341 -28.17 0.02 -18.06
CA PRO A 341 -27.98 -0.10 -16.61
C PRO A 341 -29.21 0.34 -15.78
N GLU A 342 -30.07 1.20 -16.33
CA GLU A 342 -31.33 1.60 -15.70
C GLU A 342 -32.39 0.49 -15.67
N GLU A 343 -32.27 -0.54 -16.50
CA GLU A 343 -33.19 -1.69 -16.52
C GLU A 343 -32.84 -2.77 -15.49
N LEU A 344 -31.66 -2.71 -14.87
CA LEU A 344 -31.23 -3.68 -13.86
C LEU A 344 -31.94 -3.46 -12.50
N ASP A 345 -32.70 -4.42 -12.02
CA ASP A 345 -33.39 -4.29 -10.72
C ASP A 345 -32.41 -4.19 -9.54
N LEU A 346 -32.84 -3.64 -8.39
CA LEU A 346 -32.07 -3.60 -7.13
C LEU A 346 -32.22 -4.86 -6.29
#